data_AF-A0A945MJV9-F1
#
_entry.id   AF-A0A945MJV9-F1
#
_cell.length_a   1.000
_cell.length_b   1.000
_cell.length_c   1.000
_cell.angle_alpha   90.00
_cell.angle_beta   90.00
_cell.angle_gamma   90.00
#
_symmetry.space_group_name_H-M   'P 1'
#
loop_
_entity.id
_entity.type
_entity.pdbx_description
1 polymer ?
#
loop_
_entity_poly.entity_id
_entity_poly.type
_entity_poly.pdbx_seq_one_letter_code
_entity_poly.pdbx_strand_id
1 'polypeptide(L)'
;MNGEKIRLTNGSLDIPNNPIIPFIEGDGIGPDIWKASQMVFDAAVAKAYKGERSILWKEVLAGEKAYNNMGEWLPDETLDTIREYLIAIKGPLTTPVGGGMRSLNVALRQILDLYACVRPVKWFEGVPSPVKKP
;
A
#
# COMPACT_ATOMS: atom_id res chain seq x y z
N MET A 1 -18.89 2.00 -10.84
CA MET A 1 -18.29 0.77 -11.42
C MET A 1 -18.08 -0.20 -10.27
N ASN A 2 -18.50 -1.45 -10.41
CA ASN A 2 -18.27 -2.46 -9.38
C ASN A 2 -16.83 -2.97 -9.55
N GLY A 3 -16.02 -2.96 -8.49
CA GLY A 3 -14.68 -3.57 -8.51
C GLY A 3 -14.74 -5.05 -8.14
N GLU A 4 -13.71 -5.79 -8.51
CA GLU A 4 -13.63 -7.24 -8.30
C GLU A 4 -12.41 -7.61 -7.46
N LYS A 5 -12.52 -8.69 -6.68
CA LYS A 5 -11.42 -9.18 -5.83
C LYS A 5 -10.39 -9.94 -6.66
N ILE A 6 -9.12 -9.73 -6.35
CA ILE A 6 -8.04 -10.58 -6.82
C ILE A 6 -8.18 -11.95 -6.12
N ARG A 7 -7.93 -13.04 -6.84
CA ARG A 7 -7.99 -14.40 -6.29
C ARG A 7 -6.64 -15.10 -6.41
N LEU A 8 -6.31 -15.94 -5.44
CA LEU A 8 -5.15 -16.82 -5.50
C LEU A 8 -5.61 -18.23 -5.87
N THR A 9 -5.30 -18.68 -7.08
CA THR A 9 -5.64 -20.02 -7.57
C THR A 9 -4.38 -20.79 -7.90
N ASN A 10 -4.14 -21.92 -7.22
CA ASN A 10 -2.97 -22.78 -7.42
C ASN A 10 -1.61 -22.03 -7.38
N GLY A 11 -1.49 -21.05 -6.49
CA GLY A 11 -0.27 -20.23 -6.35
C GLY A 11 -0.11 -19.10 -7.37
N SER A 12 -1.08 -18.92 -8.28
CA SER A 12 -1.10 -17.82 -9.25
C SER A 12 -2.21 -16.82 -8.92
N LEU A 13 -1.94 -15.53 -9.15
CA LEU A 13 -2.91 -14.46 -8.96
C LEU A 13 -3.79 -14.33 -10.21
N ASP A 14 -5.09 -14.54 -10.02
CA ASP A 14 -6.13 -14.19 -10.98
C ASP A 14 -6.57 -12.74 -10.72
N ILE A 15 -6.20 -11.85 -11.65
CA ILE A 15 -6.36 -10.40 -11.52
C ILE A 15 -7.41 -9.93 -12.55
N PRO A 16 -8.57 -9.42 -12.10
CA PRO A 16 -9.63 -8.91 -12.99
C PRO A 16 -9.19 -7.59 -13.66
N ASN A 17 -10.04 -7.04 -14.54
CA ASN A 17 -9.75 -5.76 -15.22
C ASN A 17 -9.92 -4.52 -14.32
N ASN A 18 -10.66 -4.66 -13.23
CA ASN A 18 -11.13 -3.65 -12.29
C ASN A 18 -10.85 -4.08 -10.83
N PRO A 19 -9.61 -4.49 -10.47
CA PRO A 19 -9.30 -5.01 -9.16
C PRO A 19 -9.55 -3.97 -8.07
N ILE A 20 -10.06 -4.44 -6.93
CA ILE A 20 -10.09 -3.65 -5.70
C ILE A 20 -8.74 -3.78 -5.01
N ILE A 21 -8.08 -2.65 -4.76
CA ILE A 21 -6.79 -2.61 -4.06
C ILE A 21 -6.94 -1.76 -2.79
N PRO A 22 -6.82 -2.37 -1.61
CA PRO A 22 -6.73 -1.63 -0.37
C PRO A 22 -5.52 -0.69 -0.33
N PHE A 23 -5.72 0.49 0.24
CA PHE A 23 -4.62 1.40 0.52
C PHE A 23 -4.72 1.99 1.93
N ILE A 24 -3.56 2.20 2.56
CA ILE A 24 -3.43 3.02 3.76
C ILE A 24 -2.81 4.35 3.32
N GLU A 25 -3.52 5.46 3.50
CA GLU A 25 -3.05 6.80 3.12
C GLU A 25 -1.70 7.15 3.77
N GLY A 26 -1.54 6.77 5.04
CA GLY A 26 -0.35 7.01 5.84
C GLY A 26 -0.42 8.29 6.67
N ASP A 27 0.57 8.48 7.52
CA ASP A 27 0.67 9.60 8.47
C ASP A 27 1.61 10.70 7.92
N GLY A 28 1.55 11.89 8.52
CA GLY A 28 2.41 13.03 8.16
C GLY A 28 2.27 13.41 6.68
N ILE A 29 3.31 13.17 5.88
CA ILE A 29 3.34 13.45 4.44
C ILE A 29 2.55 12.43 3.58
N GLY A 30 1.97 11.40 4.20
CA GLY A 30 1.23 10.33 3.53
C GLY A 30 0.12 10.81 2.58
N PRO A 31 -0.82 11.66 3.03
CA PRO A 31 -1.91 12.15 2.19
C PRO A 31 -1.44 12.87 0.92
N ASP A 32 -0.39 13.69 1.02
CA ASP A 32 0.17 14.42 -0.13
C ASP A 32 0.79 13.45 -1.15
N ILE A 33 1.57 12.47 -0.67
CA ILE A 33 2.18 11.44 -1.52
C ILE A 33 1.12 10.54 -2.14
N TRP A 34 0.12 10.12 -1.38
CA TRP A 34 -0.93 9.22 -1.85
C TRP A 34 -1.73 9.85 -2.98
N LYS A 35 -2.17 11.10 -2.80
CA LYS A 35 -2.90 11.84 -3.83
C LYS A 35 -2.13 11.90 -5.15
N ALA A 36 -0.83 12.21 -5.09
CA ALA A 36 0.02 12.24 -6.29
C ALA A 36 0.24 10.84 -6.90
N SER A 37 0.46 9.83 -6.05
CA SER A 37 0.72 8.45 -6.47
C SER A 37 -0.50 7.85 -7.18
N GLN A 38 -1.69 8.01 -6.61
CA GLN A 38 -2.95 7.54 -7.18
C GLN A 38 -3.15 8.12 -8.60
N MET A 39 -2.94 9.42 -8.78
CA MET A 39 -3.05 10.07 -10.10
C MET A 39 -2.11 9.44 -11.13
N VAL A 40 -0.87 9.13 -10.75
CA VAL A 40 0.10 8.49 -11.62
C VAL A 40 -0.31 7.05 -11.97
N PHE A 41 -0.76 6.27 -10.99
CA PHE A 41 -1.20 4.90 -11.21
C PHE A 41 -2.42 4.83 -12.11
N ASP A 42 -3.45 5.63 -11.84
CA ASP A 42 -4.69 5.66 -12.61
C ASP A 42 -4.41 6.06 -14.07
N ALA A 43 -3.59 7.10 -14.29
CA ALA A 43 -3.20 7.53 -15.63
C ALA A 43 -2.36 6.48 -16.37
N ALA A 44 -1.44 5.80 -15.68
CA ALA A 44 -0.61 4.76 -16.27
C ALA A 44 -1.44 3.55 -16.71
N VAL A 45 -2.37 3.08 -15.87
CA VAL A 45 -3.28 1.97 -16.18
C VAL A 45 -4.20 2.35 -17.35
N ALA A 46 -4.85 3.51 -17.29
CA ALA A 46 -5.73 3.95 -18.35
C ALA A 46 -5.01 4.05 -19.71
N LYS A 47 -3.78 4.58 -19.71
CA LYS A 47 -2.96 4.71 -20.93
C LYS A 47 -2.48 3.36 -21.47
N ALA A 48 -1.97 2.48 -20.59
CA ALA A 48 -1.41 1.19 -21.00
C ALA A 48 -2.47 0.25 -21.58
N TYR A 49 -3.68 0.28 -21.01
CA TYR A 49 -4.77 -0.63 -21.38
C TYR A 49 -5.89 0.06 -22.16
N LYS A 50 -5.67 1.29 -22.66
CA LYS A 50 -6.66 2.06 -23.44
C LYS A 50 -8.04 2.15 -22.77
N GLY A 51 -8.06 2.23 -21.44
CA GLY A 51 -9.28 2.28 -20.62
C GLY A 51 -9.97 0.94 -20.36
N GLU A 52 -9.46 -0.18 -20.88
CA GLU A 52 -10.01 -1.53 -20.62
C GLU A 52 -9.79 -1.99 -19.18
N ARG A 53 -8.80 -1.40 -18.49
CA ARG A 53 -8.50 -1.67 -17.09
C ARG A 53 -8.55 -0.41 -16.24
N SER A 54 -8.88 -0.59 -14.96
CA SER A 54 -8.90 0.44 -13.93
C SER A 54 -8.61 -0.17 -12.56
N ILE A 55 -8.33 0.65 -11.55
CA ILE A 55 -8.18 0.19 -10.17
C ILE A 55 -9.30 0.82 -9.34
N LEU A 56 -9.96 0.02 -8.49
CA LEU A 56 -10.86 0.54 -7.48
C LEU A 56 -10.14 0.60 -6.14
N TRP A 57 -9.78 1.80 -5.70
CA TRP A 57 -9.07 2.01 -4.45
C TRP A 57 -10.02 1.88 -3.24
N LYS A 58 -9.65 1.05 -2.26
CA LYS A 58 -10.39 0.88 -1.00
C LYS A 58 -9.54 1.40 0.15
N GLU A 59 -9.92 2.51 0.77
CA GLU A 59 -9.19 3.00 1.94
C GLU A 59 -9.36 2.05 3.13
N VAL A 60 -8.26 1.81 3.86
CA VAL A 60 -8.22 1.16 5.17
C VAL A 60 -7.34 1.97 6.12
N LEU A 61 -7.65 1.95 7.41
CA LEU A 61 -7.02 2.84 8.38
C LEU A 61 -5.86 2.15 9.12
N ALA A 62 -4.75 2.87 9.29
CA ALA A 62 -3.70 2.52 10.24
C ALA A 62 -2.97 3.80 10.67
N GLY A 63 -2.18 3.73 11.75
CA GLY A 63 -1.39 4.86 12.21
C GLY A 63 -2.19 5.88 12.99
N GLU A 64 -1.74 7.14 12.94
CA GLU A 64 -2.35 8.28 13.63
C GLU A 64 -3.79 8.48 13.13
N LYS A 65 -4.03 8.30 11.83
CA LYS A 65 -5.38 8.42 11.27
C LYS A 65 -6.34 7.40 11.90
N ALA A 66 -5.91 6.14 12.06
CA ALA A 66 -6.74 5.13 12.74
C ALA A 66 -6.96 5.47 14.21
N TYR A 67 -5.89 5.85 14.93
CA TYR A 67 -5.98 6.15 16.35
C TYR A 67 -6.92 7.32 16.64
N ASN A 68 -6.87 8.39 15.83
CA ASN A 68 -7.73 9.55 15.98
C ASN A 68 -9.21 9.26 15.68
N ASN A 69 -9.49 8.28 14.80
CA ASN A 69 -10.86 7.92 14.42
C ASN A 69 -11.48 6.84 15.33
N MET A 70 -10.67 5.88 15.77
CA MET A 70 -11.14 4.63 16.40
C MET A 70 -10.50 4.34 17.76
N GLY A 71 -9.49 5.11 18.19
CA GLY A 71 -8.70 4.83 19.39
C GLY A 71 -7.69 3.68 19.24
N GLU A 72 -7.57 3.10 18.04
CA GLU A 72 -6.70 1.97 17.73
C GLU A 72 -5.71 2.31 16.63
N TRP A 73 -4.45 1.94 16.80
CA TRP A 73 -3.39 2.23 15.82
C TRP A 73 -3.40 1.29 14.60
N LEU A 74 -3.89 0.07 14.78
CA LEU A 74 -4.00 -0.93 13.71
C LEU A 74 -5.27 -1.76 13.95
N PRO A 75 -6.42 -1.32 13.40
CA PRO A 75 -7.67 -2.05 13.50
C PRO A 75 -7.60 -3.42 12.84
N ASP A 76 -8.27 -4.42 13.42
CA ASP A 76 -8.37 -5.77 12.84
C ASP A 76 -9.02 -5.76 11.45
N GLU A 77 -9.99 -4.87 11.21
CA GLU A 77 -10.63 -4.70 9.90
C GLU A 77 -9.61 -4.41 8.78
N THR A 78 -8.56 -3.64 9.09
CA THR A 78 -7.49 -3.34 8.13
C THR A 78 -6.71 -4.61 7.78
N LEU A 79 -6.39 -5.44 8.78
CA LEU A 79 -5.68 -6.70 8.58
C LEU A 79 -6.54 -7.69 7.79
N ASP A 80 -7.81 -7.82 8.13
CA ASP A 80 -8.75 -8.72 7.47
C ASP A 80 -9.01 -8.30 6.02
N THR A 81 -9.15 -6.99 5.78
CA THR A 81 -9.24 -6.47 4.42
C THR A 81 -7.97 -6.78 3.62
N ILE A 82 -6.77 -6.56 4.17
CA ILE A 82 -5.54 -6.85 3.42
C ILE A 82 -5.43 -8.35 3.11
N ARG A 83 -5.81 -9.25 4.03
CA ARG A 83 -5.87 -10.70 3.79
C ARG A 83 -6.86 -11.06 2.70
N GLU A 84 -8.04 -10.45 2.72
CA GLU A 84 -9.12 -10.74 1.77
C GLU A 84 -8.77 -10.30 0.34
N TYR A 85 -8.15 -9.13 0.18
CA TYR A 85 -7.87 -8.54 -1.14
C TYR A 85 -6.45 -8.84 -1.66
N LEU A 86 -5.61 -9.52 -0.86
CA LEU A 86 -4.28 -10.06 -1.18
C LEU A 86 -3.18 -9.03 -1.46
N ILE A 87 -3.50 -7.93 -2.14
CA ILE A 87 -2.55 -6.88 -2.52
C ILE A 87 -3.01 -5.56 -1.91
N ALA A 88 -2.12 -4.90 -1.17
CA ALA A 88 -2.37 -3.57 -0.63
C ALA A 88 -1.14 -2.68 -0.78
N ILE A 89 -1.37 -1.37 -0.79
CA ILE A 89 -0.31 -0.34 -0.79
C ILE A 89 -0.45 0.54 0.45
N LYS A 90 0.66 1.08 0.96
CA LYS A 90 0.60 2.01 2.10
C LYS A 90 1.55 3.18 1.94
N GLY A 91 1.12 4.33 2.47
CA GLY A 91 1.98 5.45 2.79
C GLY A 91 2.90 5.18 3.99
N PRO A 92 3.69 6.19 4.41
CA PRO A 92 4.47 6.13 5.64
C PRO A 92 3.56 6.00 6.87
N LEU A 93 4.02 5.33 7.92
CA LEU A 93 3.29 5.20 9.19
C LEU A 93 4.20 5.62 10.33
N THR A 94 3.71 6.50 11.20
CA THR A 94 4.42 6.92 12.40
C THR A 94 4.55 5.72 13.35
N THR A 95 5.76 5.48 13.85
CA THR A 95 5.98 4.55 14.96
C THR A 95 6.35 5.38 16.19
N PRO A 96 5.54 5.40 17.25
CA PRO A 96 5.86 6.16 18.45
C PRO A 96 7.16 5.64 19.08
N VAL A 97 8.08 6.57 19.40
CA VAL A 97 9.36 6.24 20.03
C VAL A 97 9.19 6.16 21.54
N GLY A 98 9.66 5.09 22.17
CA GLY A 98 9.77 4.98 23.64
C GLY A 98 8.52 4.51 24.41
N GLY A 99 7.40 4.20 23.73
CA GLY A 99 6.11 3.89 24.37
C GLY A 99 5.74 2.41 24.52
N GLY A 100 6.67 1.47 24.32
CA GLY A 100 6.39 0.03 24.47
C GLY A 100 5.54 -0.62 23.35
N MET A 101 5.03 0.15 22.38
CA MET A 101 4.40 -0.40 21.18
C MET A 101 5.44 -0.91 20.19
N ARG A 102 5.21 -2.13 19.67
CA ARG A 102 5.94 -2.63 18.48
C ARG A 102 5.62 -1.74 17.29
N SER A 103 6.61 -1.52 16.42
CA SER A 103 6.42 -0.76 15.18
C SER A 103 5.26 -1.30 14.36
N LEU A 104 4.35 -0.42 13.91
CA LEU A 104 3.21 -0.80 13.07
C LEU A 104 3.64 -1.50 11.78
N ASN A 105 4.75 -1.06 11.19
CA ASN A 105 5.32 -1.70 10.00
C ASN A 105 5.82 -3.12 10.29
N VAL A 106 6.35 -3.36 11.49
CA VAL A 106 6.77 -4.70 11.93
C VAL A 106 5.55 -5.56 12.24
N ALA A 107 4.55 -5.00 12.94
CA ALA A 107 3.30 -5.68 13.27
C ALA A 107 2.58 -6.17 12.01
N LEU A 108 2.39 -5.30 11.01
CA LEU A 108 1.80 -5.66 9.72
C LEU A 108 2.52 -6.86 9.09
N ARG A 109 3.85 -6.85 9.03
CA ARG A 109 4.64 -7.95 8.43
C ARG A 109 4.51 -9.25 9.21
N GLN A 110 4.55 -9.18 10.54
CA GLN A 110 4.46 -10.36 11.40
C GLN A 110 3.07 -10.98 11.36
N ILE A 111 2.01 -10.18 11.43
CA ILE A 111 0.63 -10.64 11.49
C ILE A 111 0.15 -11.18 10.13
N LEU A 112 0.65 -10.62 9.03
CA LEU A 112 0.33 -11.04 7.66
C LEU A 112 1.34 -12.05 7.08
N ASP A 113 2.32 -12.48 7.88
CA ASP A 113 3.40 -13.40 7.48
C ASP A 113 4.13 -12.98 6.18
N LEU A 114 4.39 -11.67 6.04
CA LEU A 114 5.13 -11.10 4.90
C LEU A 114 6.62 -11.33 5.09
N TYR A 115 7.05 -12.58 4.92
CA TYR A 115 8.41 -13.05 5.24
C TYR A 115 9.52 -12.41 4.38
N ALA A 116 9.20 -11.97 3.15
CA ALA A 116 10.17 -11.39 2.23
C ALA A 116 10.06 -9.85 2.17
N CYS A 117 11.16 -9.16 2.47
CA CYS A 117 11.30 -7.71 2.22
C CYS A 117 12.14 -7.49 0.95
N VAL A 118 11.47 -7.36 -0.19
CA VAL A 118 12.12 -7.14 -1.50
C VAL A 118 12.38 -5.64 -1.71
N ARG A 119 13.63 -5.27 -2.01
CA ARG A 119 14.08 -3.87 -2.20
C ARG A 119 14.89 -3.72 -3.49
N PRO A 120 14.26 -3.55 -4.67
CA PRO A 120 14.99 -3.28 -5.89
C PRO A 120 15.69 -1.92 -5.81
N VAL A 121 16.95 -1.85 -6.23
CA VAL A 121 17.75 -0.62 -6.27
C VAL A 121 18.13 -0.33 -7.71
N LYS A 122 17.75 0.85 -8.20
CA LYS A 122 18.08 1.34 -9.54
C LYS A 122 18.35 2.83 -9.46
N TRP A 123 19.45 3.29 -10.07
CA TRP A 123 19.69 4.72 -10.25
C TRP A 123 18.88 5.25 -11.44
N PHE A 124 18.36 6.47 -11.29
CA PHE A 124 17.65 7.18 -12.35
C PHE A 124 18.49 8.35 -12.81
N GLU A 125 18.60 8.52 -14.13
CA GLU A 125 19.38 9.60 -14.72
C GLU A 125 18.92 10.97 -14.19
N GLY A 126 19.89 11.79 -13.78
CA GLY A 126 19.65 13.11 -13.18
C GLY A 126 19.50 13.12 -11.65
N VAL A 127 19.34 11.97 -10.98
CA VAL A 127 19.32 11.91 -9.51
C VAL A 127 20.74 12.12 -8.97
N PRO A 128 20.98 13.10 -8.07
CA PRO A 128 22.29 13.32 -7.48
C PRO A 128 22.82 12.07 -6.78
N SER A 129 24.11 11.78 -6.96
CA SER A 129 24.76 10.62 -6.37
C SER A 129 26.03 11.01 -5.63
N PRO A 130 26.29 10.42 -4.44
CA PRO A 130 27.57 10.57 -3.76
C PRO A 130 28.69 9.75 -4.42
N VAL A 131 28.39 8.89 -5.42
CA VAL A 131 29.37 8.06 -6.13
C VAL A 131 29.46 8.45 -7.61
N LYS A 132 30.66 8.29 -8.20
CA LYS A 132 30.96 8.73 -9.59
C LYS A 132 30.22 7.95 -10.68
N LYS A 133 29.87 6.69 -10.41
CA LYS A 133 29.20 5.77 -11.35
C LYS A 133 28.10 5.03 -10.58
N PRO A 134 26.96 5.68 -10.32
CA PRO A 134 25.84 5.11 -9.58
C PRO A 134 25.09 4.01 -10.32
#